data_AF-A0A7T1MNV1-F1
#
_entry.id   AF-A0A7T1MNV1-F1
#
_cell.length_a   1.000
_cell.length_b   1.000
_cell.length_c   1.000
_cell.angle_alpha   90.00
_cell.angle_beta   90.00
_cell.angle_gamma   90.00
#
_symmetry.space_group_name_H-M   'P 1'
#
loop_
_entity.id
_entity.type
_entity.pdbx_description
1 polymer ?
#
loop_
_entity_poly.entity_id
_entity_poly.type
_entity_poly.pdbx_seq_one_letter_code
_entity_poly.pdbx_strand_id
1 'polypeptide(L)' 'MDSPQATRSTSATLDAIQLMLRDLHTRHDDIRHRAAFRGCTTELLAVQQELVDYLLTKKSQLTGHVDPVSGATRNYNSFV' A
#
# COMPACT_ATOMS: atom_id res chain seq x y z
N MET A 1 18.56 -11.18 -16.48
CA MET A 1 18.17 -12.23 -15.50
C MET A 1 17.54 -11.50 -14.34
N ASP A 2 16.32 -11.03 -14.52
CA ASP A 2 15.56 -10.32 -13.49
C ASP A 2 14.96 -11.37 -12.55
N SER A 3 15.44 -11.35 -11.31
CA SER A 3 15.16 -12.39 -10.33
C SER A 3 13.67 -12.40 -9.95
N PRO A 4 12.98 -13.55 -10.00
CA PRO A 4 11.55 -13.69 -9.61
C PRO A 4 11.28 -13.44 -8.11
N GLN A 5 12.31 -13.08 -7.35
CA GLN A 5 12.24 -12.78 -5.92
C GLN A 5 11.76 -11.35 -5.65
N ALA A 6 12.13 -10.39 -6.50
CA ALA A 6 11.72 -8.99 -6.34
C ALA A 6 10.19 -8.82 -6.47
N THR A 7 9.57 -9.54 -7.42
CA THR A 7 8.12 -9.49 -7.65
C THR A 7 7.31 -10.12 -6.51
N ARG A 8 7.79 -11.23 -5.92
CA ARG A 8 7.15 -11.84 -4.74
C ARG A 8 7.25 -10.96 -3.49
N SER A 9 8.39 -10.33 -3.27
CA SER A 9 8.59 -9.40 -2.15
C SER A 9 7.69 -8.15 -2.27
N THR A 10 7.51 -7.62 -3.48
CA THR A 10 6.55 -6.53 -3.74
C THR A 10 5.11 -6.96 -3.46
N SER A 11 4.71 -8.16 -3.89
CA SER A 11 3.37 -8.71 -3.60
C SER A 11 3.10 -8.84 -2.10
N ALA A 12 4.02 -9.46 -1.35
CA ALA A 12 3.87 -9.63 0.10
C ALA A 12 3.81 -8.28 0.84
N THR A 13 4.57 -7.29 0.36
CA THR A 13 4.54 -5.93 0.91
C THR A 13 3.20 -5.23 0.63
N LEU A 14 2.64 -5.41 -0.57
CA LEU A 14 1.32 -4.88 -0.92
C LEU A 14 0.21 -5.51 -0.07
N ASP A 15 0.26 -6.83 0.14
CA ASP A 15 -0.70 -7.54 1.00
C ASP A 15 -0.62 -7.04 2.45
N ALA A 16 0.60 -6.87 2.98
CA ALA A 16 0.79 -6.30 4.31
C ALA A 16 0.23 -4.87 4.41
N ILE A 17 0.43 -4.01 3.40
CA ILE A 17 -0.13 -2.66 3.37
C ILE A 17 -1.67 -2.70 3.37
N GLN A 18 -2.28 -3.61 2.62
CA GLN A 18 -3.74 -3.78 2.62
C GLN A 18 -4.28 -4.20 3.98
N LEU A 19 -3.60 -5.12 4.66
CA LEU A 19 -3.95 -5.55 6.02
C LEU A 19 -3.87 -4.38 7.01
N MET A 20 -2.83 -3.55 6.93
CA MET A 20 -2.67 -2.38 7.79
C MET A 20 -3.74 -1.31 7.54
N LEU A 21 -4.08 -1.04 6.28
CA LEU A 21 -5.17 -0.12 5.94
C LEU A 21 -6.52 -0.61 6.50
N ARG A 22 -6.77 -1.92 6.45
CA ARG A 22 -7.98 -2.52 7.02
C ARG A 22 -8.01 -2.38 8.55
N ASP A 23 -6.89 -2.62 9.22
CA ASP A 23 -6.78 -2.47 10.67
C ASP A 23 -7.00 -1.02 11.09
N LEU A 24 -6.37 -0.06 10.40
CA LEU A 24 -6.56 1.37 10.66
C LEU A 24 -8.00 1.83 10.46
N HIS A 25 -8.76 1.27 9.52
CA HIS A 25 -10.18 1.58 9.37
C HIS A 25 -11.09 0.83 10.36
N THR A 26 -10.55 -0.16 11.06
CA THR A 26 -11.33 -0.89 12.06
C THR A 26 -11.56 -0.01 13.28
N ARG A 27 -12.81 0.00 13.75
CA ARG A 27 -13.16 0.74 14.96
C ARG A 27 -12.66 -0.03 16.19
N HIS A 28 -11.55 0.42 16.76
CA HIS A 28 -10.99 -0.12 18.00
C HIS A 28 -11.54 0.61 19.22
N ASP A 29 -12.63 0.10 19.80
CA ASP A 29 -13.32 0.76 20.92
C ASP A 29 -12.44 0.94 22.17
N ASP A 30 -11.56 -0.01 22.51
CA ASP A 30 -10.64 0.15 23.65
C ASP A 30 -9.68 1.35 23.47
N ILE A 31 -9.09 1.49 22.28
CA ILE A 31 -8.18 2.60 21.96
C ILE A 31 -8.95 3.92 21.99
N ARG A 32 -10.15 3.97 21.41
CA ARG A 32 -10.99 5.18 21.40
C ARG A 32 -11.42 5.59 22.80
N HIS A 33 -11.80 4.64 23.66
CA HIS A 33 -12.11 4.93 25.06
C HIS A 33 -10.91 5.49 25.81
N ARG A 34 -9.72 4.90 25.64
CA ARG A 34 -8.49 5.41 26.27
C ARG A 34 -8.13 6.81 25.78
N ALA A 35 -8.29 7.10 24.48
CA ALA A 35 -8.04 8.42 23.94
C ALA A 35 -9.06 9.46 24.42
N ALA A 36 -10.33 9.09 24.52
CA ALA A 36 -11.36 9.93 25.12
C ALA A 36 -11.05 10.23 26.60
N PHE A 37 -10.67 9.20 27.37
CA PHE A 37 -10.30 9.36 28.78
C PHE A 37 -9.07 10.26 28.97
N ARG A 38 -8.10 10.19 28.05
CA ARG A 38 -6.90 11.05 28.06
C ARG A 38 -7.12 12.44 27.43
N GLY A 39 -8.28 12.68 26.82
CA GLY A 39 -8.57 13.92 26.10
C GLY A 39 -7.84 14.07 24.76
N CYS A 40 -7.26 13.01 24.19
CA CYS A 40 -6.46 13.04 22.96
C CYS A 40 -7.17 12.42 21.74
N THR A 41 -8.50 12.53 21.68
CA THR A 41 -9.29 11.90 20.61
C THR A 41 -9.00 12.52 19.24
N THR A 42 -8.82 13.84 19.18
CA THR A 42 -8.54 14.56 17.93
C THR A 42 -7.18 14.17 17.37
N GLU A 43 -6.17 14.09 18.24
CA GLU A 43 -4.81 13.71 17.91
C GLU A 43 -4.74 12.26 17.45
N LEU A 44 -5.50 11.36 18.09
CA LEU A 44 -5.60 9.97 17.64
C LEU A 44 -6.13 9.89 16.20
N LEU A 45 -7.19 10.65 15.88
CA LEU A 45 -7.78 10.65 14.54
C LEU A 45 -6.85 11.29 13.50
N ALA A 46 -6.13 12.35 13.88
CA ALA A 46 -5.14 12.99 13.01
C ALA A 46 -4.01 12.01 12.67
N VAL A 47 -3.42 11.34 13.66
CA VAL A 47 -2.36 10.35 13.45
C VAL A 47 -2.87 9.16 12.64
N GLN A 48 -4.10 8.69 12.88
CA GLN A 48 -4.71 7.62 12.10
C GLN A 48 -4.83 8.02 10.62
N GLN A 49 -5.26 9.25 10.33
CA GLN A 49 -5.36 9.76 8.96
C GLN A 49 -3.99 9.86 8.29
N GLU A 50 -2.98 10.41 8.99
CA GLU A 50 -1.60 10.48 8.48
C GLU A 50 -1.03 9.10 8.11
N LEU A 51 -1.29 8.09 8.94
CA LEU A 51 -0.88 6.71 8.68
C LEU A 51 -1.59 6.11 7.45
N VAL A 52 -2.87 6.39 7.27
CA VAL A 52 -3.62 5.97 6.08
C VAL A 52 -3.02 6.59 4.81
N ASP A 53 -2.77 7.90 4.81
CA ASP A 53 -2.22 8.61 3.66
C ASP A 53 -0.80 8.13 3.31
N TYR A 54 0.03 7.89 4.32
CA TYR A 54 1.35 7.30 4.15
C TYR A 54 1.28 5.91 3.50
N LEU A 55 0.40 5.04 3.99
CA LEU A 55 0.25 3.68 3.45
C LEU A 55 -0.33 3.68 2.02
N LEU A 56 -1.26 4.58 1.71
CA LEU A 56 -1.79 4.75 0.35
C LEU A 56 -0.71 5.22 -0.62
N THR A 57 0.10 6.19 -0.20
CA THR A 57 1.24 6.70 -0.98
C THR A 57 2.29 5.61 -1.21
N LYS A 58 2.60 4.83 -0.16
CA LYS A 58 3.53 3.70 -0.28
C LYS A 58 2.98 2.63 -1.22
N LYS A 59 1.68 2.33 -1.15
CA LYS A 59 1.00 1.42 -2.08
C LYS A 59 1.12 1.91 -3.52
N SER A 60 0.84 3.20 -3.78
CA SER A 60 0.88 3.76 -5.13
C SER A 60 2.29 3.73 -5.72
N GLN A 61 3.33 3.97 -4.91
CA GLN A 61 4.72 3.85 -5.35
C GLN A 61 5.08 2.41 -5.76
N LEU A 62 4.62 1.42 -4.99
CA LEU A 62 4.87 0.00 -5.29
C LEU A 62 4.08 -0.49 -6.51
N THR A 63 2.88 0.05 -6.76
CA THR A 63 2.08 -0.29 -7.95
C THR A 63 2.48 0.53 -9.19
N GLY A 64 3.05 1.73 -8.99
CA GLY A 64 3.45 2.68 -10.02
C GLY A 64 4.85 2.43 -10.61
N HIS A 65 5.60 1.46 -10.07
CA HIS A 65 6.83 0.93 -10.68
C HIS A 65 6.54 -0.38 -11.45
N VAL A 66 5.41 -0.43 -12.16
CA VAL A 66 5.27 -1.28 -13.34
C VAL A 66 5.58 -0.37 -14.52
N ASP A 67 6.86 -0.26 -14.88
CA ASP A 67 7.28 0.37 -16.12
C ASP A 67 6.50 -0.23 -17.30
N PRO A 68 5.68 0.53 -18.03
CA PRO A 68 5.08 0.06 -19.27
C PRO A 68 6.11 -0.04 -20.42
N VAL A 69 7.39 0.22 -20.16
CA VAL A 69 8.46 0.28 -21.19
C VAL A 69 9.38 -0.95 -21.16
N SER A 70 8.81 -2.14 -21.11
CA SER A 70 9.52 -3.35 -21.57
C SER A 70 8.65 -4.23 -22.48
N GLY A 71 7.50 -3.70 -22.89
CA GLY A 71 6.64 -4.31 -23.90
C GLY A 71 6.97 -3.82 -25.30
N ALA A 72 7.39 -4.75 -26.16
CA ALA A 72 7.25 -4.73 -27.62
C ALA A 72 8.36 -4.12 -28.49
N THR A 73 9.56 -4.70 -28.43
CA THR A 73 10.25 -5.04 -29.70
C THR A 73 9.83 -6.45 -30.12
N ARG A 74 8.63 -6.60 -30.68
CA ARG A 74 8.27 -7.78 -31.48
C ARG A 74 7.72 -7.29 -32.82
N ASN A 75 8.64 -6.86 -33.68
CA ASN A 75 8.38 -6.76 -35.11
C ASN A 75 8.38 -8.18 -35.68
N TYR A 76 7.19 -8.75 -35.86
CA TYR A 76 6.96 -9.97 -36.64
C TYR A 76 6.16 -9.59 -37.90
N ASN A 77 6.75 -8.79 -38.78
CA ASN A 77 6.35 -8.81 -40.18
C ASN A 77 7.08 -9.98 -40.86
N SER A 78 6.46 -11.16 -40.82
CA SER A 78 6.93 -12.33 -41.57
C SER A 78 5.79 -13.19 -42.11
N PHE A 79 4.71 -12.59 -42.62
CA PHE A 79 3.78 -13.29 -43.52
C PHE A 79 3.11 -12.27 -44.45
N VAL A 80 3.69 -12.08 -45.64
CA VAL A 80 3.08 -12.12 -46.98
C VAL A 80 4.17 -12.05 -48.04
#